data_AF-A0A8D8Y7V7-F1
#
_entry.id   AF-A0A8D8Y7V7-F1
#
_cell.length_a   1.000
_cell.length_b   1.000
_cell.length_c   1.000
_cell.angle_alpha   90.00
_cell.angle_beta   90.00
_cell.angle_gamma   90.00
#
_symmetry.space_group_name_H-M   'P 1'
#
loop_
_entity.id
_entity.type
_entity.pdbx_description
1 polymer ?
#
loop_
_entity_poly.entity_id
_entity_poly.type
_entity_poly.pdbx_seq_one_letter_code
_entity_poly.pdbx_strand_id
1 'polypeptide(L)'
;MKECKYPEKLRFHKLDILDPNSIKAFHDHIKSNHTGLNIIVNNAAIAFKVESSEPFGDQARVSMATNYHALLNLSNVLYPLLRSSGRVVNLSSSCGHLCHVKSETLKRTLLEDVKTVEQLTDLMEQFVELAEAGTHSDKGWPNSAYGVTKIGVTKLSFLQHQLLSQDTTREDLVVNCVHPGYCNTDMSNGKGPLTIEQGARSAVYCALLPPNVQSPRGQFVWDDCQVIDWTSAQRPPCLSDKITVFQQ
;
A
#
# COMPACT_ATOMS: atom_id res chain seq x y z
N MET A 1 -1.49 18.28 -18.12
CA MET A 1 -0.18 18.27 -18.83
C MET A 1 0.51 19.64 -18.93
N LYS A 2 -0.19 20.78 -18.79
CA LYS A 2 0.43 22.13 -18.90
C LYS A 2 1.53 22.43 -17.85
N GLU A 3 1.63 21.63 -16.79
CA GLU A 3 2.62 21.80 -15.70
C GLU A 3 3.72 20.73 -15.67
N CYS A 4 3.74 19.78 -16.62
CA CYS A 4 4.80 18.78 -16.66
C CYS A 4 6.09 19.41 -17.21
N LYS A 5 7.17 19.40 -16.43
CA LYS A 5 8.47 19.97 -16.82
C LYS A 5 9.15 19.23 -17.98
N TYR A 6 8.86 17.94 -18.14
CA TYR A 6 9.49 17.05 -19.15
C TYR A 6 8.45 16.16 -19.84
N PRO A 7 7.48 16.75 -20.57
CA PRO A 7 6.38 15.99 -21.17
C PRO A 7 6.87 14.98 -22.23
N GLU A 8 8.00 15.24 -22.87
CA GLU A 8 8.62 14.36 -23.86
C GLU A 8 9.18 13.06 -23.26
N LYS A 9 9.45 13.04 -21.95
CA LYS A 9 9.88 11.87 -21.19
C LYS A 9 8.71 11.10 -20.58
N LEU A 10 7.51 11.68 -20.62
CA LEU A 10 6.31 11.01 -20.14
C LEU A 10 5.83 10.02 -21.21
N ARG A 11 5.45 8.84 -20.74
CA ARG A 11 4.80 7.80 -21.54
C ARG A 11 3.52 7.42 -20.82
N PHE A 12 2.48 7.18 -21.61
CA PHE A 12 1.20 6.70 -21.10
C PHE A 12 0.97 5.28 -21.59
N HIS A 13 0.52 4.42 -20.69
CA HIS A 13 -0.01 3.12 -21.02
C HIS A 13 -1.19 2.83 -20.11
N LYS A 14 -2.26 2.28 -20.67
CA LYS A 14 -3.43 1.87 -19.88
C LYS A 14 -3.03 0.75 -18.91
N LEU A 15 -3.49 0.85 -17.68
CA LEU A 15 -3.39 -0.21 -16.67
C LEU A 15 -4.61 -0.15 -15.76
N ASP A 16 -5.49 -1.14 -15.88
CA ASP A 16 -6.47 -1.47 -14.86
C ASP A 16 -5.92 -2.66 -14.05
N ILE A 17 -5.77 -2.47 -12.74
CA ILE A 17 -5.18 -3.47 -11.84
C ILE A 17 -6.15 -4.59 -11.49
N LEU A 18 -7.43 -4.45 -11.79
CA LEU A 18 -8.45 -5.49 -11.61
C LEU A 18 -8.61 -6.38 -12.85
N ASP A 19 -8.10 -5.96 -14.01
CA ASP A 19 -8.22 -6.70 -15.27
C ASP A 19 -6.90 -7.45 -15.60
N PRO A 20 -6.86 -8.79 -15.49
CA PRO A 20 -5.68 -9.58 -15.82
C PRO A 20 -5.18 -9.36 -17.27
N ASN A 21 -6.08 -9.06 -18.21
CA ASN A 21 -5.68 -8.78 -19.59
C ASN A 21 -5.01 -7.41 -19.70
N SER A 22 -5.51 -6.40 -18.98
CA SER A 22 -4.85 -5.09 -18.90
C SER A 22 -3.47 -5.19 -18.24
N ILE A 23 -3.32 -5.99 -17.18
CA ILE A 23 -2.04 -6.24 -16.52
C ILE A 23 -1.06 -6.93 -17.49
N LYS A 24 -1.52 -7.99 -18.17
CA LYS A 24 -0.71 -8.72 -19.16
C LYS A 24 -0.28 -7.81 -20.31
N ALA A 25 -1.19 -7.00 -20.84
CA ALA A 25 -0.87 -6.07 -21.92
C ALA A 25 0.19 -5.05 -21.49
N PHE A 26 0.09 -4.52 -20.27
CA PHE A 26 1.11 -3.62 -19.71
C PHE A 26 2.46 -4.33 -19.51
N HIS A 27 2.46 -5.53 -18.95
CA HIS A 27 3.66 -6.36 -18.80
C HIS A 27 4.36 -6.60 -20.15
N ASP A 28 3.61 -7.03 -21.17
CA ASP A 28 4.15 -7.31 -22.51
C ASP A 28 4.70 -6.04 -23.16
N HIS A 29 4.00 -4.92 -22.98
CA HIS A 29 4.50 -3.62 -23.43
C HIS A 29 5.84 -3.26 -22.79
N ILE A 30 5.98 -3.43 -21.46
CA ILE A 30 7.25 -3.17 -20.78
C ILE A 30 8.36 -4.09 -21.32
N LYS A 31 8.09 -5.40 -21.48
CA LYS A 31 9.09 -6.34 -22.03
C LYS A 31 9.52 -6.01 -23.46
N SER A 32 8.60 -5.52 -24.30
CA SER A 32 8.92 -5.18 -25.69
C SER A 32 9.63 -3.85 -25.85
N ASN A 33 9.44 -2.90 -24.93
CA ASN A 33 9.92 -1.52 -25.10
C ASN A 33 11.01 -1.11 -24.09
N HIS A 34 11.22 -1.92 -23.05
CA HIS A 34 12.17 -1.64 -21.96
C HIS A 34 12.91 -2.90 -21.52
N THR A 35 14.05 -2.72 -20.88
CA THR A 35 14.89 -3.81 -20.35
C THR A 35 14.49 -4.25 -18.94
N GLY A 36 13.30 -3.85 -18.48
CA GLY A 36 12.77 -4.08 -17.14
C GLY A 36 12.32 -2.79 -16.44
N LEU A 37 11.99 -2.91 -15.15
CA LEU A 37 11.48 -1.84 -14.29
C LEU A 37 12.52 -1.49 -13.22
N ASN A 38 12.79 -0.20 -13.03
CA ASN A 38 13.61 0.29 -11.93
C ASN A 38 12.78 0.71 -10.72
N ILE A 39 11.59 1.25 -10.95
CA ILE A 39 10.70 1.80 -9.92
C ILE A 39 9.29 1.32 -10.19
N ILE A 40 8.61 0.85 -9.15
CA ILE A 40 7.17 0.55 -9.15
C ILE A 40 6.53 1.32 -8.01
N VAL A 41 5.46 2.07 -8.29
CA VAL A 41 4.66 2.76 -7.26
C VAL A 41 3.23 2.26 -7.34
N ASN A 42 2.87 1.36 -6.43
CA ASN A 42 1.53 0.82 -6.29
C ASN A 42 0.66 1.81 -5.51
N ASN A 43 0.15 2.82 -6.23
CA ASN A 43 -0.67 3.91 -5.68
C ASN A 43 -2.19 3.66 -5.76
N ALA A 44 -2.65 2.92 -6.76
CA ALA A 44 -4.08 2.72 -7.00
C ALA A 44 -4.76 2.05 -5.80
N ALA A 45 -5.84 2.67 -5.31
CA ALA A 45 -6.65 2.19 -4.21
C ALA A 45 -8.01 2.91 -4.22
N ILE A 46 -8.98 2.32 -3.55
CA ILE A 46 -10.31 2.89 -3.32
C ILE A 46 -10.62 2.93 -1.82
N ALA A 47 -11.55 3.81 -1.46
CA ALA A 47 -12.17 3.84 -0.14
C ALA A 47 -13.64 4.24 -0.32
N PHE A 48 -14.53 3.55 0.38
CA PHE A 48 -15.91 4.01 0.52
C PHE A 48 -15.94 5.30 1.35
N LYS A 49 -16.93 6.14 1.05
CA LYS A 49 -17.18 7.36 1.81
C LYS A 49 -17.74 7.03 3.19
N VAL A 50 -17.57 7.95 4.14
CA VAL A 50 -18.12 7.76 5.50
C VAL A 50 -19.64 7.65 5.46
N GLU A 51 -20.27 8.37 4.54
CA GLU A 51 -21.71 8.42 4.27
C GLU A 51 -22.21 7.33 3.32
N SER A 52 -21.36 6.37 2.94
CA SER A 52 -21.72 5.23 2.08
C SER A 52 -22.81 4.37 2.73
N SER A 53 -23.85 4.03 1.96
CA SER A 53 -24.98 3.20 2.40
C SER A 53 -24.79 1.71 2.12
N GLU A 54 -23.73 1.35 1.39
CA GLU A 54 -23.40 -0.01 1.02
C GLU A 54 -23.14 -0.87 2.27
N PRO A 55 -23.64 -2.12 2.33
CA PRO A 55 -23.39 -3.03 3.44
C PRO A 55 -21.88 -3.19 3.73
N PHE A 56 -21.51 -3.33 5.00
CA PHE A 56 -20.09 -3.44 5.39
C PHE A 56 -19.36 -4.60 4.71
N GLY A 57 -20.04 -5.74 4.51
CA GLY A 57 -19.50 -6.87 3.74
C GLY A 57 -19.14 -6.50 2.30
N ASP A 58 -20.01 -5.76 1.61
CA ASP A 58 -19.72 -5.25 0.25
C ASP A 58 -18.54 -4.28 0.25
N GLN A 59 -18.48 -3.39 1.25
CA GLN A 59 -17.34 -2.49 1.41
C GLN A 59 -16.03 -3.25 1.62
N ALA A 60 -16.05 -4.30 2.44
CA ALA A 60 -14.91 -5.18 2.70
C ALA A 60 -14.48 -5.91 1.43
N ARG A 61 -15.40 -6.60 0.74
CA ARG A 61 -15.13 -7.37 -0.48
C ARG A 61 -14.55 -6.48 -1.59
N VAL A 62 -15.19 -5.36 -1.89
CA VAL A 62 -14.79 -4.45 -2.98
C VAL A 62 -13.46 -3.76 -2.68
N SER A 63 -13.28 -3.29 -1.45
CA SER A 63 -12.01 -2.67 -1.03
C SER A 63 -10.87 -3.69 -1.05
N MET A 64 -11.10 -4.92 -0.57
CA MET A 64 -10.06 -5.96 -0.50
C MET A 64 -9.63 -6.40 -1.91
N ALA A 65 -10.58 -6.58 -2.81
CA ALA A 65 -10.30 -6.91 -4.21
C ALA A 65 -9.36 -5.89 -4.87
N THR A 66 -9.58 -4.60 -4.63
CA THR A 66 -8.81 -3.52 -5.26
C THR A 66 -7.51 -3.20 -4.53
N ASN A 67 -7.57 -3.01 -3.21
CA ASN A 67 -6.43 -2.47 -2.46
C ASN A 67 -5.38 -3.54 -2.14
N TYR A 68 -5.79 -4.81 -2.03
CA TYR A 68 -4.93 -5.92 -1.65
C TYR A 68 -4.72 -6.90 -2.82
N HIS A 69 -5.77 -7.58 -3.29
CA HIS A 69 -5.62 -8.64 -4.30
C HIS A 69 -5.10 -8.10 -5.64
N ALA A 70 -5.65 -7.00 -6.14
CA ALA A 70 -5.18 -6.40 -7.39
C ALA A 70 -3.73 -5.91 -7.30
N LEU A 71 -3.32 -5.35 -6.16
CA LEU A 71 -1.93 -5.00 -5.89
C LEU A 71 -1.05 -6.25 -5.91
N LEU A 72 -1.42 -7.30 -5.17
CA LEU A 72 -0.68 -8.57 -5.12
C LEU A 72 -0.55 -9.20 -6.52
N ASN A 73 -1.64 -9.27 -7.28
CA ASN A 73 -1.66 -9.82 -8.63
C ASN A 73 -0.76 -9.00 -9.57
N LEU A 74 -0.82 -7.68 -9.50
CA LEU A 74 0.06 -6.80 -10.26
C LEU A 74 1.53 -7.03 -9.88
N SER A 75 1.84 -7.12 -8.59
CA SER A 75 3.18 -7.42 -8.08
C SER A 75 3.70 -8.76 -8.62
N ASN A 76 2.89 -9.82 -8.59
CA ASN A 76 3.27 -11.15 -9.09
C ASN A 76 3.64 -11.11 -10.58
N VAL A 77 2.98 -10.26 -11.38
CA VAL A 77 3.28 -10.11 -12.81
C VAL A 77 4.47 -9.18 -13.07
N LEU A 78 4.60 -8.07 -12.32
CA LEU A 78 5.61 -7.05 -12.62
C LEU A 78 6.94 -7.23 -11.88
N TYR A 79 6.97 -7.88 -10.72
CA TYR A 79 8.22 -8.08 -9.97
C TYR A 79 9.25 -8.91 -10.71
N PRO A 80 8.90 -9.93 -11.54
CA PRO A 80 9.86 -10.58 -12.43
C PRO A 80 10.57 -9.62 -13.40
N LEU A 81 10.00 -8.44 -13.69
CA LEU A 81 10.62 -7.43 -14.55
C LEU A 81 11.51 -6.45 -13.79
N LEU A 82 11.52 -6.48 -12.45
CA LEU A 82 12.40 -5.61 -11.66
C LEU A 82 13.87 -5.87 -12.00
N ARG A 83 14.62 -4.79 -12.19
CA ARG A 83 16.08 -4.78 -12.37
C ARG A 83 16.77 -4.67 -11.00
N SER A 84 18.06 -4.99 -10.94
CA SER A 84 18.89 -4.72 -9.76
C SER A 84 18.77 -3.26 -9.31
N SER A 85 18.85 -3.02 -8.01
CA SER A 85 18.53 -1.74 -7.36
C SER A 85 17.09 -1.25 -7.61
N GLY A 86 16.15 -2.17 -7.84
CA GLY A 86 14.74 -1.87 -8.03
C GLY A 86 14.06 -1.37 -6.75
N ARG A 87 13.24 -0.31 -6.86
CA ARG A 87 12.48 0.28 -5.74
C ARG A 87 11.00 0.05 -5.94
N VAL A 88 10.36 -0.54 -4.96
CA VAL A 88 8.91 -0.70 -4.93
C VAL A 88 8.35 0.11 -3.77
N VAL A 89 7.31 0.88 -4.07
CA VAL A 89 6.58 1.67 -3.09
C VAL A 89 5.12 1.24 -3.11
N ASN A 90 4.66 0.65 -2.02
CA ASN A 90 3.26 0.30 -1.84
C ASN A 90 2.58 1.38 -0.99
N LEU A 91 1.55 2.04 -1.53
CA LEU A 91 0.83 3.06 -0.77
C LEU A 91 -0.11 2.38 0.24
N SER A 92 0.33 2.37 1.51
CA SER A 92 -0.49 1.97 2.64
C SER A 92 -1.28 3.19 3.15
N SER A 93 -1.50 3.28 4.45
CA SER A 93 -2.19 4.38 5.12
C SER A 93 -1.90 4.32 6.60
N SER A 94 -2.09 5.43 7.31
CA SER A 94 -2.08 5.41 8.76
C SER A 94 -3.12 4.46 9.35
N CYS A 95 -4.24 4.24 8.67
CA CYS A 95 -5.24 3.20 9.02
C CYS A 95 -4.69 1.77 8.94
N GLY A 96 -3.57 1.55 8.24
CA GLY A 96 -2.86 0.28 8.17
C GLY A 96 -1.93 0.01 9.36
N HIS A 97 -1.86 0.91 10.33
CA HIS A 97 -1.05 0.75 11.54
C HIS A 97 -1.66 -0.28 12.51
N LEU A 98 -0.82 -1.14 13.11
CA LEU A 98 -1.32 -2.28 13.90
C LEU A 98 -2.07 -1.86 15.17
N CYS A 99 -1.83 -0.65 15.68
CA CYS A 99 -2.56 -0.10 16.83
C CYS A 99 -4.10 -0.03 16.63
N HIS A 100 -4.59 -0.10 15.38
CA HIS A 100 -6.01 -0.14 15.06
C HIS A 100 -6.64 -1.52 15.31
N VAL A 101 -5.84 -2.59 15.34
CA VAL A 101 -6.25 -3.91 15.82
C VAL A 101 -6.23 -3.90 17.34
N LYS A 102 -7.36 -4.21 18.00
CA LYS A 102 -7.45 -4.22 19.47
C LYS A 102 -7.31 -5.62 20.07
N SER A 103 -7.63 -6.66 19.29
CA SER A 103 -7.47 -8.05 19.71
C SER A 103 -5.99 -8.44 19.75
N GLU A 104 -5.49 -8.79 20.93
CA GLU A 104 -4.11 -9.26 21.11
C GLU A 104 -3.87 -10.59 20.38
N THR A 105 -4.88 -11.46 20.31
CA THR A 105 -4.81 -12.69 19.52
C THR A 105 -4.60 -12.38 18.04
N LEU A 106 -5.38 -11.45 17.47
CA LEU A 106 -5.25 -11.09 16.06
C LEU A 106 -3.93 -10.37 15.77
N LYS A 107 -3.46 -9.51 16.69
CA LYS A 107 -2.12 -8.92 16.59
C LYS A 107 -1.03 -10.00 16.56
N ARG A 108 -1.11 -10.99 17.47
CA ARG A 108 -0.18 -12.13 17.48
C ARG A 108 -0.21 -12.85 16.15
N THR A 109 -1.39 -13.16 15.62
CA THR A 109 -1.50 -13.82 14.30
C THR A 109 -0.84 -13.00 13.19
N LEU A 110 -1.06 -11.69 13.13
CA LEU A 110 -0.43 -10.82 12.12
C LEU A 110 1.09 -10.72 12.25
N LEU A 111 1.63 -10.78 13.48
CA LEU A 111 3.06 -10.62 13.75
C LEU A 111 3.83 -11.94 13.67
N GLU A 112 3.29 -12.96 14.33
CA GLU A 112 3.97 -14.22 14.62
C GLU A 112 3.54 -15.33 13.66
N ASP A 113 2.25 -15.49 13.37
CA ASP A 113 1.76 -16.65 12.61
C ASP A 113 1.82 -16.44 11.09
N VAL A 114 1.51 -15.23 10.62
CA VAL A 114 1.54 -14.90 9.18
C VAL A 114 2.98 -14.65 8.73
N LYS A 115 3.56 -15.64 8.05
CA LYS A 115 4.94 -15.64 7.52
C LYS A 115 5.02 -15.71 6.00
N THR A 116 3.93 -16.06 5.32
CA THR A 116 3.88 -16.11 3.85
C THR A 116 2.74 -15.26 3.29
N VAL A 117 2.81 -14.98 1.99
CA VAL A 117 1.79 -14.19 1.28
C VAL A 117 0.47 -14.96 1.19
N GLU A 118 0.53 -16.29 1.08
CA GLU A 118 -0.62 -17.18 1.08
C GLU A 118 -1.36 -17.09 2.42
N GLN A 119 -0.64 -17.24 3.54
CA GLN A 119 -1.22 -17.11 4.89
C GLN A 119 -1.83 -15.72 5.13
N LEU A 120 -1.20 -14.67 4.61
CA LEU A 120 -1.78 -13.33 4.68
C LEU A 120 -3.07 -13.23 3.86
N THR A 121 -3.07 -13.82 2.67
CA THR A 121 -4.22 -13.81 1.76
C THR A 121 -5.40 -14.56 2.36
N ASP A 122 -5.18 -15.75 2.91
CA ASP A 122 -6.20 -16.51 3.64
C ASP A 122 -6.80 -15.70 4.80
N LEU A 123 -5.95 -14.97 5.54
CA LEU A 123 -6.40 -14.11 6.64
C LEU A 123 -7.23 -12.90 6.16
N MET A 124 -6.86 -12.31 5.02
CA MET A 124 -7.62 -11.21 4.41
C MET A 124 -8.95 -11.69 3.83
N GLU A 125 -9.00 -12.88 3.25
CA GLU A 125 -10.23 -13.51 2.76
C GLU A 125 -11.18 -13.86 3.92
N GLN A 126 -10.64 -14.44 5.00
CA GLN A 126 -11.41 -14.68 6.22
C GLN A 126 -12.03 -13.39 6.78
N PHE A 127 -11.31 -12.25 6.74
CA PHE A 127 -11.91 -10.97 7.14
C PHE A 127 -13.12 -10.61 6.28
N VAL A 128 -13.06 -10.80 4.96
CA VAL A 128 -14.17 -10.52 4.05
C VAL A 128 -15.37 -11.41 4.38
N GLU A 129 -15.16 -12.71 4.55
CA GLU A 129 -16.23 -13.65 4.93
C GLU A 129 -16.91 -13.25 6.24
N LEU A 130 -16.11 -12.90 7.26
CA LEU A 130 -16.61 -12.45 8.56
C LEU A 130 -17.35 -11.12 8.46
N ALA A 131 -16.90 -10.20 7.60
CA ALA A 131 -17.55 -8.91 7.38
C ALA A 131 -18.91 -9.08 6.66
N GLU A 132 -19.00 -9.98 5.69
CA GLU A 132 -20.25 -10.36 5.03
C GLU A 132 -21.23 -11.05 5.99
N ALA A 133 -20.71 -11.88 6.90
CA ALA A 133 -21.50 -12.49 7.98
C ALA A 133 -21.83 -11.52 9.13
N GLY A 134 -21.23 -10.33 9.18
CA GLY A 134 -21.41 -9.36 10.27
C GLY A 134 -20.78 -9.75 11.61
N THR A 135 -19.79 -10.65 11.61
CA THR A 135 -19.17 -11.24 12.83
C THR A 135 -17.67 -10.92 12.96
N HIS A 136 -17.12 -10.05 12.11
CA HIS A 136 -15.70 -9.69 12.11
C HIS A 136 -15.23 -9.07 13.44
N SER A 137 -16.09 -8.28 14.10
CA SER A 137 -15.79 -7.67 15.40
C SER A 137 -15.59 -8.72 16.49
N ASP A 138 -16.36 -9.82 16.47
CA ASP A 138 -16.23 -10.92 17.43
C ASP A 138 -14.88 -11.65 17.30
N LYS A 139 -14.28 -11.58 16.13
CA LYS A 139 -12.93 -12.09 15.84
C LYS A 139 -11.84 -11.05 16.04
N GLY A 140 -12.20 -9.84 16.47
CA GLY A 140 -11.26 -8.79 16.84
C GLY A 140 -10.79 -7.89 15.69
N TRP A 141 -11.41 -8.02 14.51
CA TRP A 141 -11.15 -7.12 13.39
C TRP A 141 -11.73 -5.72 13.66
N PRO A 142 -11.06 -4.64 13.20
CA PRO A 142 -11.59 -3.30 13.34
C PRO A 142 -12.78 -3.05 12.40
N ASN A 143 -13.65 -2.11 12.78
CA ASN A 143 -14.79 -1.63 11.98
C ASN A 143 -14.36 -0.64 10.88
N SER A 144 -13.40 -1.03 10.05
CA SER A 144 -12.96 -0.26 8.90
C SER A 144 -12.47 -1.18 7.80
N ALA A 145 -13.30 -1.42 6.78
CA ALA A 145 -12.93 -2.21 5.60
C ALA A 145 -11.64 -1.68 4.97
N TYR A 146 -11.59 -0.38 4.68
CA TYR A 146 -10.39 0.29 4.16
C TYR A 146 -9.17 0.08 5.06
N GLY A 147 -9.31 0.28 6.38
CA GLY A 147 -8.22 0.09 7.33
C GLY A 147 -7.66 -1.33 7.30
N VAL A 148 -8.52 -2.36 7.26
CA VAL A 148 -8.07 -3.76 7.15
C VAL A 148 -7.32 -4.00 5.84
N THR A 149 -7.78 -3.47 4.71
CA THR A 149 -7.01 -3.59 3.47
C THR A 149 -5.61 -2.98 3.59
N LYS A 150 -5.47 -1.87 4.31
CA LYS A 150 -4.17 -1.20 4.50
C LYS A 150 -3.29 -1.91 5.53
N ILE A 151 -3.85 -2.61 6.52
CA ILE A 151 -3.11 -3.57 7.35
C ILE A 151 -2.53 -4.68 6.45
N GLY A 152 -3.35 -5.23 5.56
CA GLY A 152 -2.94 -6.20 4.55
C GLY A 152 -1.80 -5.68 3.67
N VAL A 153 -1.93 -4.50 3.08
CA VAL A 153 -0.88 -3.87 2.24
C VAL A 153 0.42 -3.66 3.02
N THR A 154 0.36 -3.21 4.28
CA THR A 154 1.54 -3.04 5.12
C THR A 154 2.25 -4.37 5.34
N LYS A 155 1.54 -5.40 5.80
CA LYS A 155 2.12 -6.73 6.05
C LYS A 155 2.63 -7.37 4.76
N LEU A 156 1.89 -7.23 3.66
CA LEU A 156 2.29 -7.71 2.33
C LEU A 156 3.61 -7.08 1.90
N SER A 157 3.81 -5.79 2.15
CA SER A 157 5.05 -5.10 1.78
C SER A 157 6.27 -5.65 2.52
N PHE A 158 6.11 -6.03 3.80
CA PHE A 158 7.17 -6.68 4.57
C PHE A 158 7.49 -8.07 4.02
N LEU A 159 6.47 -8.87 3.72
CA LEU A 159 6.63 -10.20 3.14
C LEU A 159 7.26 -10.14 1.75
N GLN A 160 6.82 -9.20 0.90
CA GLN A 160 7.39 -8.97 -0.42
C GLN A 160 8.87 -8.56 -0.34
N HIS A 161 9.24 -7.69 0.60
CA HIS A 161 10.64 -7.35 0.79
C HIS A 161 11.47 -8.56 1.22
N GLN A 162 10.97 -9.37 2.16
CA GLN A 162 11.63 -10.58 2.63
C GLN A 162 11.82 -11.58 1.46
N LEU A 163 10.79 -11.79 0.65
CA LEU A 163 10.84 -12.68 -0.52
C LEU A 163 11.86 -12.19 -1.55
N LEU A 164 11.83 -10.91 -1.91
CA LEU A 164 12.78 -10.34 -2.88
C LEU A 164 14.22 -10.30 -2.32
N SER A 165 14.40 -10.28 -1.00
CA SER A 165 15.74 -10.34 -0.39
C SER A 165 16.39 -11.72 -0.51
N GLN A 166 15.62 -12.76 -0.87
CA GLN A 166 16.14 -14.10 -1.16
C GLN A 166 16.58 -14.26 -2.62
N ASP A 167 16.34 -13.26 -3.46
CA ASP A 167 16.76 -13.28 -4.85
C ASP A 167 18.28 -13.08 -4.97
N THR A 168 18.98 -14.11 -5.47
CA THR A 168 20.43 -14.08 -5.66
C THR A 168 20.86 -13.60 -7.05
N THR A 169 19.91 -13.34 -7.95
CA THR A 169 20.15 -12.90 -9.33
C THR A 169 20.07 -11.38 -9.49
N ARG A 170 19.38 -10.70 -8.58
CA ARG A 170 19.15 -9.25 -8.61
C ARG A 170 19.50 -8.64 -7.27
N GLU A 171 20.56 -7.83 -7.27
CA GLU A 171 21.03 -7.16 -6.06
C GLU A 171 20.16 -5.96 -5.70
N ASP A 172 20.14 -5.63 -4.40
CA ASP A 172 19.62 -4.37 -3.87
C ASP A 172 18.15 -4.05 -4.19
N LEU A 173 17.28 -5.07 -4.23
CA LEU A 173 15.84 -4.86 -4.31
C LEU A 173 15.29 -4.34 -2.97
N VAL A 174 14.44 -3.31 -3.04
CA VAL A 174 13.83 -2.70 -1.85
C VAL A 174 12.33 -2.52 -2.07
N VAL A 175 11.54 -2.98 -1.11
CA VAL A 175 10.09 -2.73 -1.03
C VAL A 175 9.84 -1.99 0.27
N ASN A 176 9.17 -0.84 0.20
CA ASN A 176 8.68 -0.13 1.39
C ASN A 176 7.18 0.14 1.22
N CYS A 177 6.48 0.27 2.34
CA CYS A 177 5.13 0.82 2.35
C CYS A 177 5.13 2.24 2.89
N VAL A 178 4.19 3.06 2.41
CA VAL A 178 4.16 4.50 2.68
C VAL A 178 2.78 4.93 3.16
N HIS A 179 2.76 5.77 4.20
CA HIS A 179 1.61 6.64 4.50
C HIS A 179 1.87 8.01 3.88
N PRO A 180 1.00 8.49 2.97
CA PRO A 180 1.21 9.78 2.31
C PRO A 180 0.69 10.98 3.12
N GLY A 181 0.11 10.77 4.30
CA GLY A 181 -0.61 11.82 5.03
C GLY A 181 -2.04 12.01 4.52
N TYR A 182 -2.80 12.89 5.17
CA TYR A 182 -4.19 13.18 4.77
C TYR A 182 -4.24 14.26 3.68
N CYS A 183 -4.33 13.82 2.43
CA CYS A 183 -4.21 14.68 1.25
C CYS A 183 -5.56 15.15 0.71
N ASN A 184 -5.63 16.36 0.18
CA ASN A 184 -6.77 16.91 -0.55
C ASN A 184 -6.94 16.21 -1.90
N THR A 185 -7.85 15.24 -1.97
CA THR A 185 -8.14 14.45 -3.18
C THR A 185 -9.62 14.11 -3.23
N ASP A 186 -10.07 13.56 -4.37
CA ASP A 186 -11.42 13.01 -4.48
C ASP A 186 -11.68 11.95 -3.41
N MET A 187 -10.69 11.11 -3.06
CA MET A 187 -10.83 10.09 -2.01
C MET A 187 -11.18 10.71 -0.66
N SER A 188 -10.54 11.83 -0.28
CA SER A 188 -10.81 12.56 0.97
C SER A 188 -11.97 13.56 0.88
N ASN A 189 -12.66 13.63 -0.27
CA ASN A 189 -13.70 14.64 -0.54
C ASN A 189 -13.17 16.07 -0.33
N GLY A 190 -11.92 16.30 -0.69
CA GLY A 190 -11.24 17.58 -0.56
C GLY A 190 -10.95 18.04 0.87
N LYS A 191 -11.11 17.17 1.88
CA LYS A 191 -10.98 17.53 3.31
C LYS A 191 -9.57 17.35 3.88
N GLY A 192 -8.65 16.77 3.11
CA GLY A 192 -7.27 16.59 3.57
C GLY A 192 -6.51 17.92 3.64
N PRO A 193 -5.78 18.24 4.71
CA PRO A 193 -5.04 19.50 4.82
C PRO A 193 -3.75 19.53 3.98
N LEU A 194 -3.26 18.39 3.51
CA LEU A 194 -2.05 18.33 2.67
C LEU A 194 -2.39 18.51 1.19
N THR A 195 -1.54 19.20 0.44
CA THR A 195 -1.62 19.22 -1.02
C THR A 195 -1.20 17.87 -1.61
N ILE A 196 -1.48 17.65 -2.90
CA ILE A 196 -1.07 16.43 -3.61
C ILE A 196 0.47 16.32 -3.68
N GLU A 197 1.19 17.43 -3.79
CA GLU A 197 2.66 17.47 -3.82
C GLU A 197 3.25 17.09 -2.47
N GLN A 198 2.65 17.60 -1.38
CA GLN A 198 3.04 17.21 -0.02
C GLN A 198 2.80 15.72 0.20
N GLY A 199 1.66 15.20 -0.26
CA GLY A 199 1.32 13.78 -0.18
C GLY A 199 2.25 12.85 -0.97
N ALA A 200 2.75 13.31 -2.13
CA ALA A 200 3.64 12.54 -2.98
C ALA A 200 5.06 12.39 -2.39
N ARG A 201 5.45 13.26 -1.44
CA ARG A 201 6.83 13.38 -0.94
C ARG A 201 7.41 12.06 -0.45
N SER A 202 6.71 11.35 0.45
CA SER A 202 7.21 10.11 1.04
C SER A 202 7.30 8.97 0.03
N ALA A 203 6.36 8.90 -0.93
CA ALA A 203 6.42 7.93 -2.02
C ALA A 203 7.61 8.19 -2.96
N VAL A 204 7.84 9.45 -3.34
CA VAL A 204 8.99 9.86 -4.16
C VAL A 204 10.30 9.61 -3.42
N TYR A 205 10.37 9.90 -2.12
CA TYR A 205 11.51 9.60 -1.27
C TYR A 205 11.88 8.10 -1.31
N CYS A 206 10.92 7.21 -1.10
CA CYS A 206 11.15 5.76 -1.17
C CYS A 206 11.50 5.27 -2.58
N ALA A 207 10.90 5.86 -3.62
CA ALA A 207 11.17 5.52 -5.00
C ALA A 207 12.60 5.88 -5.45
N LEU A 208 13.19 6.92 -4.86
CA LEU A 208 14.49 7.48 -5.23
C LEU A 208 15.62 7.14 -4.25
N LEU A 209 15.42 6.18 -3.35
CA LEU A 209 16.48 5.75 -2.42
C LEU A 209 17.72 5.34 -3.20
N PRO A 210 18.93 5.70 -2.71
CA PRO A 210 20.16 5.36 -3.40
C PRO A 210 20.44 3.84 -3.37
N PRO A 211 21.25 3.33 -4.31
CA PRO A 211 21.79 1.98 -4.24
C PRO A 211 22.38 1.65 -2.87
N ASN A 212 22.12 0.44 -2.37
CA ASN A 212 22.65 -0.07 -1.10
C ASN A 212 22.27 0.76 0.14
N VAL A 213 21.16 1.49 0.09
CA VAL A 213 20.61 2.21 1.24
C VAL A 213 20.47 1.28 2.44
N GLN A 214 20.84 1.71 3.64
CA GLN A 214 20.69 0.87 4.84
C GLN A 214 19.27 0.90 5.41
N SER A 215 18.60 2.04 5.30
CA SER A 215 17.21 2.26 5.71
C SER A 215 16.62 3.44 4.92
N PRO A 216 15.35 3.38 4.48
CA PRO A 216 14.39 2.31 4.74
C PRO A 216 14.49 1.11 3.80
N ARG A 217 14.39 -0.10 4.34
CA ARG A 217 14.30 -1.37 3.58
C ARG A 217 13.28 -2.32 4.22
N GLY A 218 12.17 -2.61 3.54
CA GLY A 218 11.13 -3.47 4.11
C GLY A 218 10.35 -2.82 5.25
N GLN A 219 10.26 -1.49 5.25
CA GLN A 219 9.78 -0.71 6.38
C GLN A 219 8.56 0.14 6.03
N PHE A 220 7.88 0.61 7.09
CA PHE A 220 6.75 1.52 6.97
C PHE A 220 7.26 2.95 7.13
N VAL A 221 7.15 3.72 6.06
CA VAL A 221 7.60 5.11 5.99
C VAL A 221 6.41 6.06 6.07
N TRP A 222 6.53 7.06 6.92
CA TRP A 222 5.48 8.04 7.18
C TRP A 222 5.54 9.24 6.22
N ASP A 223 4.61 10.17 6.36
CA ASP A 223 4.44 11.30 5.44
C ASP A 223 5.57 12.33 5.53
N ASP A 224 6.27 12.38 6.65
CA ASP A 224 7.49 13.17 6.87
C ASP A 224 8.79 12.46 6.43
N CYS A 225 8.67 11.29 5.78
CA CYS A 225 9.77 10.43 5.33
C CYS A 225 10.53 9.72 6.45
N GLN A 226 10.01 9.67 7.67
CA GLN A 226 10.58 8.87 8.75
C GLN A 226 10.09 7.42 8.71
N VAL A 227 10.96 6.50 9.14
CA VAL A 227 10.54 5.12 9.43
C VAL A 227 9.81 5.10 10.78
N ILE A 228 8.69 4.40 10.83
CA ILE A 228 7.94 4.18 12.06
C ILE A 228 7.90 2.70 12.44
N ASP A 229 7.69 2.44 13.73
CA ASP A 229 7.39 1.11 14.23
C ASP A 229 5.90 0.82 14.06
N TRP A 230 5.59 -0.10 13.14
CA TRP A 230 4.23 -0.57 12.84
C TRP A 230 3.49 -1.13 14.07
N THR A 231 4.23 -1.60 15.08
CA THR A 231 3.72 -2.27 16.27
C THR A 231 3.52 -1.36 17.47
N SER A 232 3.92 -0.09 17.35
CA SER A 232 3.79 0.87 18.44
C SER A 232 2.35 0.97 18.96
N ALA A 233 2.20 1.15 20.27
CA ALA A 233 0.89 1.10 20.93
C ALA A 233 -0.09 2.19 20.45
N GLN A 234 0.45 3.29 19.93
CA GLN A 234 -0.30 4.42 19.40
C GLN A 234 0.16 4.73 17.99
N ARG A 235 -0.78 5.19 17.16
CA ARG A 235 -0.45 5.70 15.82
C ARG A 235 0.50 6.89 15.95
N PRO A 236 1.66 6.88 15.26
CA PRO A 236 2.54 8.06 15.20
C PRO A 236 1.82 9.29 14.63
N PRO A 237 2.13 10.50 15.11
CA PRO A 237 1.56 11.72 14.54
C PRO A 237 2.02 11.90 13.09
N CYS A 238 1.14 12.36 12.21
CA CYS A 238 1.46 12.73 10.82
C CYS A 238 1.47 14.25 10.63
N LEU A 239 1.97 14.74 9.50
CA LEU A 239 2.00 16.16 9.18
C LEU A 239 0.60 16.78 9.18
N SER A 240 -0.42 16.04 8.73
CA SER A 240 -1.81 16.50 8.75
C SER A 240 -2.37 16.73 10.16
N ASP A 241 -1.89 15.98 11.16
CA ASP A 241 -2.31 16.19 12.56
C ASP A 241 -1.85 17.56 13.07
N LYS A 242 -0.64 17.98 12.66
CA LYS A 242 -0.03 19.24 13.10
C LYS A 242 -0.72 20.46 12.48
N ILE A 243 -1.17 20.37 11.23
CA ILE A 243 -1.83 21.49 10.53
C ILE A 243 -3.22 21.77 11.13
N THR A 244 -3.95 20.71 11.50
CA THR A 244 -5.31 20.83 12.04
C THR A 244 -5.35 21.52 13.41
N VAL A 245 -4.29 21.40 14.20
CA VAL A 245 -4.18 22.03 15.54
C VAL A 245 -4.02 23.56 15.46
N PHE A 246 -3.52 24.11 14.34
CA PHE A 246 -3.36 25.57 14.16
C PHE A 246 -4.57 26.26 13.51
N GLN A 247 -5.64 25.52 13.21
CA GLN A 247 -6.86 26.02 12.58
C GLN A 247 -8.09 26.00 13.52
N GLN A 248 -7.89 25.67 14.80
CA GLN A 248 -8.89 25.77 15.88
C GLN A 248 -8.49 26.91 16.82
#